data_AF-A0A917RIV4-F1
#
_entry.id   AF-A0A917RIV4-F1
#
_cell.length_a   1.000
_cell.length_b   1.000
_cell.length_c   1.000
_cell.angle_alpha   90.00
_cell.angle_beta   90.00
_cell.angle_gamma   90.00
#
_symmetry.space_group_name_H-M   'P 1'
#
loop_
_entity.id
_entity.type
_entity.pdbx_description
1 polymer ?
#
loop_
_entity_poly.entity_id
_entity_poly.type
_entity_poly.pdbx_seq_one_letter_code
_entity_poly.pdbx_strand_id
1 'polypeptide(L)'
;MRRSAAAVGSSLFFALAPGTVAVLVPWWLTGWRAGDWWPPLRGLGIVLLVAGAVVLLSAFVRFVVEGLGTPAPVAPTEHLVVGGLYRHMRNPMYVAVVAVIAGQALLLARPVLFVYGTLAGLGMWAFARGYEEPALSRQFGEEYERYRDAVPGWWPRLRPWRGPE
;
A
#
# COMPACT_ATOMS: atom_id res chain seq x y z
N MET A 1 -26.09 14.20 -5.74
CA MET A 1 -26.30 12.73 -5.83
C MET A 1 -25.28 11.98 -6.70
N ARG A 2 -24.52 12.61 -7.63
CA ARG A 2 -23.47 11.92 -8.42
C ARG A 2 -22.12 11.70 -7.69
N ARG A 3 -21.81 12.50 -6.64
CA ARG A 3 -20.54 12.42 -5.89
C ARG A 3 -20.41 11.18 -5.01
N SER A 4 -21.52 10.67 -4.46
CA SER A 4 -21.53 9.48 -3.59
C SER A 4 -21.28 8.18 -4.36
N ALA A 5 -21.79 8.05 -5.59
CA ALA A 5 -21.55 6.88 -6.42
C ALA A 5 -20.07 6.78 -6.89
N ALA A 6 -19.45 7.91 -7.22
CA ALA A 6 -18.03 7.97 -7.58
C ALA A 6 -17.12 7.64 -6.39
N ALA A 7 -17.45 8.16 -5.19
CA ALA A 7 -16.72 7.83 -3.96
C ALA A 7 -16.81 6.33 -3.62
N VAL A 8 -18.02 5.75 -3.69
CA VAL A 8 -18.24 4.31 -3.44
C VAL A 8 -17.52 3.45 -4.49
N GLY A 9 -17.60 3.82 -5.77
CA GLY A 9 -16.93 3.10 -6.85
C GLY A 9 -15.41 3.07 -6.70
N SER A 10 -14.82 4.20 -6.30
CA SER A 10 -13.38 4.26 -6.09
C SER A 10 -12.93 3.61 -4.78
N SER A 11 -13.73 3.65 -3.70
CA SER A 11 -13.46 2.89 -2.48
C SER A 11 -13.50 1.38 -2.73
N LEU A 12 -14.43 0.92 -3.58
CA LEU A 12 -14.49 -0.47 -4.04
C LEU A 12 -13.24 -0.84 -4.85
N PHE A 13 -12.83 -0.02 -5.81
CA PHE A 13 -11.58 -0.25 -6.55
C PHE A 13 -10.36 -0.32 -5.62
N PHE A 14 -10.30 0.61 -4.65
CA PHE A 14 -9.21 0.69 -3.68
C PHE A 14 -9.20 -0.48 -2.68
N ALA A 15 -10.33 -1.15 -2.45
CA ALA A 15 -10.39 -2.40 -1.67
C ALA A 15 -10.10 -3.62 -2.55
N LEU A 16 -10.61 -3.62 -3.77
CA LEU A 16 -10.50 -4.73 -4.72
C LEU A 16 -9.07 -4.89 -5.24
N ALA A 17 -8.34 -3.82 -5.52
CA ALA A 17 -6.98 -3.91 -6.04
C ALA A 17 -6.00 -4.54 -5.02
N PRO A 18 -5.88 -4.05 -3.77
CA PRO A 18 -5.09 -4.71 -2.74
C PRO A 18 -5.62 -6.10 -2.39
N GLY A 19 -6.95 -6.30 -2.33
CA GLY A 19 -7.54 -7.61 -2.06
C GLY A 19 -7.20 -8.64 -3.15
N THR A 20 -7.18 -8.23 -4.41
CA THR A 20 -6.80 -9.12 -5.53
C THR A 20 -5.33 -9.51 -5.43
N VAL A 21 -4.45 -8.53 -5.22
CA VAL A 21 -2.99 -8.73 -5.15
C VAL A 21 -2.58 -9.49 -3.88
N ALA A 22 -3.18 -9.16 -2.73
CA ALA A 22 -2.80 -9.74 -1.44
C ALA A 22 -3.56 -11.04 -1.10
N VAL A 23 -4.69 -11.35 -1.75
CA VAL A 23 -5.51 -12.54 -1.39
C VAL A 23 -5.77 -13.42 -2.60
N LEU A 24 -6.38 -12.90 -3.67
CA LEU A 24 -6.82 -13.74 -4.80
C LEU A 24 -5.64 -14.37 -5.57
N VAL A 25 -4.60 -13.60 -5.85
CA VAL A 25 -3.42 -14.12 -6.56
C VAL A 25 -2.64 -15.14 -5.71
N PRO A 26 -2.32 -14.87 -4.43
CA PRO A 26 -1.71 -15.88 -3.55
C PRO A 26 -2.56 -17.15 -3.41
N TRP A 27 -3.88 -17.01 -3.31
CA TRP A 27 -4.79 -18.15 -3.32
C TRP A 27 -4.70 -18.94 -4.62
N TRP A 28 -4.73 -18.28 -5.77
CA TRP A 28 -4.64 -18.94 -7.08
C TRP A 28 -3.30 -19.69 -7.25
N LEU A 29 -2.20 -19.11 -6.76
CA LEU A 29 -0.86 -19.70 -6.84
C LEU A 29 -0.65 -20.90 -5.89
N THR A 30 -1.32 -20.91 -4.73
CA THR A 30 -0.97 -21.86 -3.65
C THR A 30 -2.13 -22.72 -3.16
N GLY A 31 -3.37 -22.36 -3.47
CA GLY A 31 -4.58 -22.94 -2.90
C GLY A 31 -4.64 -22.86 -1.37
N TRP A 32 -3.93 -21.91 -0.76
CA TRP A 32 -3.68 -21.84 0.69
C TRP A 32 -3.08 -23.11 1.30
N ARG A 33 -2.41 -23.93 0.49
CA ARG A 33 -1.76 -25.15 0.97
C ARG A 33 -0.42 -24.81 1.60
N ALA A 34 -0.33 -24.91 2.92
CA ALA A 34 0.93 -24.78 3.63
C ALA A 34 1.86 -25.98 3.34
N GLY A 35 3.14 -25.71 3.09
CA GLY A 35 4.21 -26.70 3.14
C GLY A 35 4.87 -26.75 4.51
N ASP A 36 5.66 -27.79 4.78
CA ASP A 36 6.39 -27.93 6.03
C ASP A 36 7.66 -27.08 6.04
N TRP A 37 7.82 -26.29 7.12
CA TRP A 37 8.97 -25.41 7.31
C TRP A 37 9.17 -25.09 8.80
N TRP A 38 10.35 -24.60 9.15
CA TRP A 38 10.76 -24.16 10.48
C TRP A 38 9.72 -23.26 11.19
N PRO A 39 9.18 -23.67 12.36
CA PRO A 39 8.11 -22.93 13.07
C PRO A 39 8.40 -21.45 13.40
N PRO A 40 9.62 -21.04 13.78
CA PRO A 40 9.93 -19.62 14.00
C PRO A 40 9.70 -18.74 12.78
N LEU A 41 9.98 -19.25 11.56
CA LEU A 41 9.75 -18.49 10.33
C LEU A 41 8.27 -18.38 10.00
N ARG A 42 7.45 -19.38 10.35
CA ARG A 42 5.98 -19.24 10.30
C ARG A 42 5.49 -18.18 11.28
N GLY A 43 6.03 -18.16 12.50
CA GLY A 43 5.73 -17.12 13.49
C GLY A 43 6.05 -15.71 12.98
N LEU A 44 7.22 -15.51 12.39
CA LEU A 44 7.59 -14.26 11.73
C LEU A 44 6.64 -13.90 10.58
N GLY A 45 6.24 -14.90 9.78
CA GLY A 45 5.26 -14.74 8.71
C GLY A 45 3.92 -14.22 9.21
N ILE A 46 3.41 -14.76 10.33
CA ILE A 46 2.18 -14.29 10.98
C ILE A 46 2.33 -12.84 11.44
N VAL A 47 3.44 -12.51 12.10
CA VAL A 47 3.71 -11.14 12.57
C VAL A 47 3.70 -10.15 11.39
N LEU A 48 4.39 -10.48 10.30
CA LEU A 48 4.42 -9.64 9.10
C LEU A 48 3.04 -9.51 8.44
N LEU A 49 2.30 -10.62 8.34
CA LEU A 49 0.95 -10.63 7.77
C LEU A 49 0.01 -9.75 8.58
N VAL A 50 -0.01 -9.90 9.91
CA VAL A 50 -0.88 -9.12 10.80
C VAL A 50 -0.47 -7.65 10.80
N ALA A 51 0.82 -7.34 10.95
CA ALA A 51 1.30 -5.97 10.92
C ALA A 51 0.98 -5.28 9.57
N GLY A 52 1.24 -5.96 8.45
CA GLY A 52 0.92 -5.47 7.12
C GLY A 52 -0.59 -5.26 6.94
N ALA A 53 -1.43 -6.19 7.39
CA ALA A 53 -2.88 -6.05 7.34
C ALA A 53 -3.38 -4.85 8.18
N VAL A 54 -2.84 -4.65 9.39
CA VAL A 54 -3.18 -3.49 10.24
C VAL A 54 -2.78 -2.19 9.54
N VAL A 55 -1.58 -2.11 8.97
CA VAL A 55 -1.13 -0.93 8.21
C VAL A 55 -2.04 -0.68 7.01
N LEU A 56 -2.35 -1.72 6.23
CA LEU A 56 -3.20 -1.63 5.05
C LEU A 56 -4.61 -1.14 5.41
N LEU A 57 -5.22 -1.72 6.45
CA LEU A 57 -6.53 -1.29 6.94
C LEU A 57 -6.49 0.14 7.49
N SER A 58 -5.44 0.52 8.23
CA SER A 58 -5.29 1.88 8.75
C SER A 58 -5.16 2.91 7.63
N ALA A 59 -4.40 2.59 6.58
CA ALA A 59 -4.27 3.43 5.38
C ALA A 59 -5.61 3.51 4.64
N PHE A 60 -6.31 2.38 4.47
CA PHE A 60 -7.63 2.33 3.85
C PHE A 60 -8.66 3.18 4.59
N VAL A 61 -8.82 2.97 5.90
CA VAL A 61 -9.75 3.75 6.74
C VAL A 61 -9.42 5.24 6.64
N ARG A 62 -8.14 5.61 6.66
CA ARG A 62 -7.72 7.00 6.56
C ARG A 62 -8.02 7.61 5.19
N PHE A 63 -7.83 6.86 4.10
CA PHE A 63 -8.28 7.30 2.77
C PHE A 63 -9.79 7.46 2.68
N VAL A 64 -10.56 6.57 3.32
CA VAL A 64 -12.02 6.66 3.34
C VAL A 64 -12.51 7.83 4.21
N VAL A 65 -11.88 8.07 5.36
CA VAL A 65 -12.29 9.07 6.36
C VAL A 65 -11.77 10.47 6.03
N GLU A 66 -10.51 10.60 5.63
CA GLU A 66 -9.87 11.90 5.33
C GLU A 66 -9.85 12.24 3.83
N GLY A 67 -9.99 11.25 2.95
CA GLY A 67 -9.66 11.42 1.53
C GLY A 67 -10.67 12.21 0.71
N LEU A 68 -11.96 12.31 1.10
CA LEU A 68 -13.03 12.94 0.30
C LEU A 68 -12.93 12.65 -1.23
N GLY A 69 -12.37 11.48 -1.58
CA GLY A 69 -11.69 11.20 -2.85
C GLY A 69 -10.76 9.98 -2.71
N THR A 70 -10.19 9.49 -3.80
CA THR A 70 -9.43 8.23 -3.85
C THR A 70 -8.17 8.37 -4.68
N PRO A 71 -7.12 7.57 -4.45
CA PRO A 71 -5.94 7.55 -5.33
C PRO A 71 -6.23 6.96 -6.73
N ALA A 72 -7.49 6.59 -7.01
CA ALA A 72 -7.93 6.26 -8.35
C ALA A 72 -7.92 7.54 -9.23
N PRO A 73 -7.40 7.48 -10.47
CA PRO A 73 -7.35 8.62 -11.41
C PRO A 73 -8.70 9.29 -11.70
N VAL A 74 -9.79 8.63 -11.30
CA VAL A 74 -11.19 9.00 -11.53
C VAL A 74 -11.70 10.04 -10.50
N ALA A 75 -11.03 10.20 -9.34
CA ALA A 75 -11.40 11.18 -8.32
C ALA A 75 -10.17 11.65 -7.51
N PRO A 76 -9.29 12.48 -8.11
CA PRO A 76 -8.09 12.98 -7.46
C PRO A 76 -8.43 13.74 -6.17
N THR A 77 -7.60 13.57 -5.13
CA THR A 77 -7.77 14.23 -3.83
C THR A 77 -7.57 15.74 -3.96
N GLU A 78 -8.42 16.55 -3.31
CA GLU A 78 -8.30 18.02 -3.34
C GLU A 78 -7.11 18.56 -2.52
N HIS A 79 -6.59 17.76 -1.59
CA HIS A 79 -5.43 18.07 -0.76
C HIS A 79 -4.42 16.92 -0.77
N LEU A 80 -3.14 17.24 -0.63
CA LEU A 80 -2.09 16.25 -0.47
C LEU A 80 -2.29 15.54 0.89
N VAL A 81 -2.51 14.22 0.86
CA VAL A 81 -2.76 13.45 2.09
C VAL A 81 -1.44 13.20 2.82
N VAL A 82 -1.06 14.13 3.71
CA VAL A 82 0.19 14.05 4.49
C VAL A 82 -0.03 13.80 5.98
N GLY A 83 -1.02 12.99 6.33
CA GLY A 83 -1.29 12.64 7.72
C GLY A 83 -0.92 11.18 8.06
N GLY A 84 -0.72 10.92 9.36
CA GLY A 84 -0.47 9.56 9.87
C GLY A 84 0.81 8.93 9.29
N LEU A 85 0.70 7.73 8.72
CA LEU A 85 1.83 7.00 8.14
C LEU A 85 2.45 7.72 6.93
N TYR A 86 1.66 8.52 6.21
CA TYR A 86 2.14 9.33 5.09
C TYR A 86 3.15 10.41 5.52
N ARG A 87 3.24 10.73 6.82
CA ARG A 87 4.30 11.62 7.36
C ARG A 87 5.65 10.94 7.51
N HIS A 88 5.68 9.62 7.51
CA HIS A 88 6.88 8.82 7.75
C HIS A 88 7.39 8.20 6.46
N MET A 89 6.50 7.84 5.53
CA MET A 89 6.84 7.32 4.20
C MET A 89 5.75 7.67 3.20
N ARG A 90 6.09 7.84 1.91
CA ARG A 90 5.11 8.20 0.88
C ARG A 90 4.20 7.06 0.46
N ASN A 91 4.71 5.82 0.52
CA ASN A 91 4.02 4.64 -0.03
C ASN A 91 3.71 3.56 1.03
N PRO A 92 3.07 3.89 2.18
CA PRO A 92 2.82 2.92 3.23
C PRO A 92 1.91 1.77 2.80
N MET A 93 0.97 2.03 1.88
CA MET A 93 0.08 0.99 1.35
C MET A 93 0.84 -0.07 0.55
N TYR A 94 1.76 0.33 -0.34
CA TYR A 94 2.55 -0.63 -1.12
C TYR A 94 3.47 -1.46 -0.24
N VAL A 95 4.10 -0.83 0.75
CA VAL A 95 4.90 -1.54 1.77
C VAL A 95 4.05 -2.55 2.52
N ALA A 96 2.82 -2.18 2.90
CA ALA A 96 1.90 -3.08 3.58
C ALA A 96 1.51 -4.30 2.73
N VAL A 97 1.18 -4.10 1.44
CA VAL A 97 0.84 -5.22 0.55
C VAL A 97 2.03 -6.16 0.37
N VAL A 98 3.23 -5.63 0.15
CA VAL A 98 4.44 -6.45 0.04
C VAL A 98 4.72 -7.21 1.34
N ALA A 99 4.53 -6.57 2.51
CA ALA A 99 4.68 -7.21 3.81
C ALA A 99 3.66 -8.33 4.04
N VAL A 100 2.41 -8.16 3.62
CA VAL A 100 1.39 -9.21 3.67
C VAL A 100 1.79 -10.40 2.80
N ILE A 101 2.22 -10.17 1.56
CA ILE A 101 2.65 -11.25 0.65
C ILE A 101 3.89 -11.96 1.19
N ALA A 102 4.86 -11.23 1.74
CA ALA A 102 6.05 -11.81 2.37
C ALA A 102 5.67 -12.64 3.61
N GLY A 103 4.73 -12.15 4.42
CA GLY A 103 4.17 -12.89 5.55
C GLY A 103 3.50 -14.20 5.12
N GLN A 104 2.71 -14.18 4.04
CA GLN A 104 2.12 -15.38 3.43
C GLN A 104 3.18 -16.34 2.88
N ALA A 105 4.23 -15.83 2.24
CA ALA A 105 5.31 -16.65 1.70
C ALA A 105 6.02 -17.45 2.80
N LEU A 106 6.29 -16.78 3.94
CA LEU A 106 6.88 -17.40 5.13
C LEU A 106 5.91 -18.35 5.84
N LEU A 107 4.64 -17.97 5.97
CA LEU A 107 3.62 -18.77 6.64
C LEU A 107 3.31 -20.07 5.88
N LEU A 108 3.14 -19.98 4.56
CA LEU A 108 2.78 -21.11 3.70
C LEU A 108 3.99 -21.89 3.21
N ALA A 109 5.21 -21.37 3.42
CA ALA A 109 6.46 -21.97 2.94
C ALA A 109 6.43 -22.27 1.43
N ARG A 110 5.97 -21.31 0.64
CA ARG A 110 5.82 -21.45 -0.82
C ARG A 110 6.77 -20.52 -1.57
N PRO A 111 7.83 -21.04 -2.23
CA PRO A 111 8.80 -20.24 -2.99
C PRO A 111 8.16 -19.31 -4.02
N VAL A 112 7.07 -19.76 -4.66
CA VAL A 112 6.33 -18.97 -5.66
C VAL A 112 5.84 -17.62 -5.10
N LEU A 113 5.53 -17.54 -3.80
CA LEU A 113 5.08 -16.29 -3.18
C LEU A 113 6.22 -15.29 -2.94
N PHE A 114 7.46 -15.74 -2.78
CA PHE A 114 8.61 -14.84 -2.72
C PHE A 114 8.88 -14.21 -4.09
N VAL A 115 8.82 -15.01 -5.15
CA VAL A 115 8.95 -14.53 -6.54
C VAL A 115 7.81 -13.56 -6.84
N TYR A 116 6.57 -13.94 -6.54
CA TYR A 116 5.40 -13.09 -6.72
C TYR A 116 5.51 -11.78 -5.94
N GLY A 117 5.84 -11.84 -4.64
CA GLY A 117 6.00 -10.65 -3.81
C GLY A 117 7.08 -9.70 -4.31
N THR A 118 8.18 -10.25 -4.83
CA THR A 118 9.26 -9.46 -5.46
C THR A 118 8.77 -8.76 -6.72
N LEU A 119 8.11 -9.49 -7.62
CA LEU A 119 7.58 -8.94 -8.87
C LEU A 119 6.48 -7.89 -8.60
N ALA A 120 5.58 -8.17 -7.65
CA ALA A 120 4.54 -7.23 -7.24
C ALA A 120 5.15 -5.95 -6.64
N GLY A 121 6.15 -6.09 -5.76
CA GLY A 121 6.87 -4.94 -5.18
C GLY A 121 7.59 -4.11 -6.24
N LEU A 122 8.27 -4.75 -7.20
CA LEU A 122 8.91 -4.05 -8.33
C LEU A 122 7.87 -3.35 -9.23
N GLY A 123 6.74 -4.00 -9.49
CA GLY A 123 5.63 -3.40 -10.25
C GLY A 123 5.06 -2.16 -9.57
N MET A 124 4.82 -2.23 -8.26
CA MET A 124 4.37 -1.08 -7.46
C MET A 124 5.41 0.03 -7.43
N TRP A 125 6.69 -0.32 -7.31
CA TRP A 125 7.78 0.65 -7.36
C TRP A 125 7.85 1.37 -8.71
N ALA A 126 7.77 0.62 -9.81
CA ALA A 126 7.77 1.16 -11.16
C ALA A 126 6.54 2.03 -11.42
N PHE A 127 5.36 1.60 -10.96
CA PHE A 127 4.12 2.36 -11.07
C PHE A 127 4.18 3.67 -10.28
N ALA A 128 4.65 3.61 -9.03
CA ALA A 128 4.81 4.80 -8.19
C ALA A 128 5.75 5.81 -8.88
N ARG A 129 6.94 5.37 -9.34
CA ARG A 129 7.92 6.24 -9.99
C ARG A 129 7.50 6.75 -11.37
N GLY A 130 6.88 5.90 -12.18
CA GLY A 130 6.57 6.21 -13.58
C GLY A 130 5.23 6.91 -13.79
N TYR A 131 4.28 6.75 -12.86
CA TYR A 131 2.94 7.27 -13.00
C TYR A 131 2.51 8.14 -11.82
N GLU A 132 2.59 7.64 -10.58
CA GLU A 132 2.07 8.39 -9.43
C GLU A 132 2.89 9.64 -9.11
N GLU A 133 4.20 9.54 -8.97
CA GLU A 133 5.04 10.70 -8.63
C GLU A 133 4.92 11.82 -9.70
N PRO A 134 4.95 11.53 -11.01
CA PRO A 134 4.67 12.54 -12.04
C PRO A 134 3.25 13.09 -12.01
N ALA A 135 2.24 12.26 -11.76
CA ALA A 135 0.85 12.71 -11.66
C ALA A 135 0.65 13.66 -10.47
N LEU A 136 1.19 13.30 -9.31
CA LEU A 136 1.15 14.11 -8.09
C LEU A 136 1.94 15.41 -8.25
N SER A 137 3.11 15.37 -8.89
CA SER A 137 3.90 16.57 -9.20
C SER A 137 3.14 17.52 -10.14
N ARG A 138 2.46 16.99 -11.16
CA ARG A 138 1.60 17.80 -12.06
C ARG A 138 0.38 18.41 -11.34
N GLN A 139 -0.19 17.68 -10.38
CA GLN A 139 -1.40 18.10 -9.68
C GLN A 139 -1.13 19.11 -8.56
N PHE A 140 -0.08 18.88 -7.76
CA PHE A 140 0.20 19.63 -6.53
C PHE A 140 1.46 20.51 -6.61
N GLY A 141 2.25 20.40 -7.69
CA GLY A 141 3.42 21.24 -7.94
C GLY A 141 4.43 21.25 -6.79
N GLU A 142 4.83 22.46 -6.37
CA GLU A 142 5.86 22.68 -5.34
C GLU A 142 5.52 22.10 -3.96
N GLU A 143 4.24 21.92 -3.65
CA GLU A 143 3.83 21.30 -2.38
C GLU A 143 4.24 19.83 -2.35
N TYR A 144 4.01 19.11 -3.45
CA TYR A 144 4.40 17.71 -3.57
C TYR A 144 5.92 17.56 -3.67
N GLU A 145 6.62 18.46 -4.36
CA GLU A 145 8.09 18.43 -4.44
C GLU A 145 8.73 18.58 -3.04
N ARG A 146 8.27 19.55 -2.24
CA ARG A 146 8.73 19.68 -0.83
C ARG A 146 8.44 18.44 0.00
N TYR A 147 7.26 17.85 -0.16
CA TYR A 147 6.92 16.60 0.52
C TYR A 147 7.82 15.45 0.07
N ARG A 148 8.09 15.33 -1.24
CA ARG A 148 8.95 14.31 -1.84
C ARG A 148 10.38 14.40 -1.36
N ASP A 149 10.91 15.61 -1.20
CA ASP A 149 12.27 15.83 -0.70
C ASP A 149 12.38 15.53 0.79
N ALA A 150 11.31 15.82 1.55
CA ALA A 150 11.31 15.59 2.99
C ALA A 150 11.01 14.13 3.38
N VAL A 151 10.08 13.45 2.70
CA VAL A 151 9.58 12.14 3.14
C VAL A 151 10.00 11.05 2.17
N PRO A 152 10.79 10.06 2.58
CA PRO A 152 11.24 8.95 1.73
C PRO A 152 10.05 8.11 1.21
N GLY A 153 10.23 7.49 0.05
CA GLY A 153 9.16 6.69 -0.58
C GLY A 153 8.81 5.42 0.19
N TRP A 154 9.82 4.63 0.57
CA TRP A 154 9.66 3.22 0.94
C TRP A 154 10.19 2.84 2.33
N TRP A 155 11.01 3.70 2.93
CA TRP A 155 11.57 3.46 4.26
C TRP A 155 10.99 4.44 5.26
N PRO A 156 10.47 4.02 6.43
CA PRO A 156 9.83 4.93 7.35
C PRO A 156 10.87 5.82 8.04
N ARG A 157 10.60 7.12 8.09
CA ARG A 157 11.31 8.04 9.00
C ARG A 157 10.88 7.75 10.44
N LEU A 158 11.77 7.99 11.40
CA LEU A 158 11.45 7.91 12.83
C LEU A 158 10.65 9.11 13.34
N ARG A 159 10.82 10.28 12.70
CA ARG A 159 10.12 11.52 13.07
C ARG A 159 9.14 11.90 11.96
N PRO A 160 7.88 12.21 12.29
CA PRO A 160 6.89 12.62 11.30
C PRO A 160 7.28 13.97 10.69
N TRP A 161 7.11 14.11 9.38
CA TRP A 161 7.14 15.41 8.73
C TRP A 161 5.94 16.26 9.18
N ARG A 162 6.18 17.54 9.47
CA ARG A 162 5.18 18.47 10.03
C ARG A 162 4.65 19.50 9.04
N GLY A 163 5.10 19.48 7.78
CA GLY A 163 4.74 20.50 6.80
C GLY A 163 5.55 21.79 6.98
N PRO A 164 5.47 22.72 6.02
CA PRO A 164 5.81 24.12 6.27
C PRO A 164 4.77 24.73 7.22
N GLU A 165 5.23 25.56 8.16
CA GLU A 165 4.35 26.45 8.95
C GLU A 165 3.72 27.53 8.05
#